data_AF-A0A2X2VRU6-F1
#
_entry.id   AF-A0A2X2VRU6-F1
#
_cell.length_a   1.000
_cell.length_b   1.000
_cell.length_c   1.000
_cell.angle_alpha   90.00
_cell.angle_beta   90.00
_cell.angle_gamma   90.00
#
_symmetry.space_group_name_H-M   'P 1'
#
loop_
_entity.id
_entity.type
_entity.pdbx_description
1 polymer ?
#
loop_
_entity_poly.entity_id
_entity_poly.type
_entity_poly.pdbx_seq_one_letter_code
_entity_poly.pdbx_strand_id
1 'polypeptide(L)'
;MTENIHKHRILILDFGSQYTQLVARRVRELGVYCELWAWDVTEAQIREFNPSGIILSGGPESTTEENSPRAPEYVFEAGVPVFGVCYGMQTMAMQLAAMLKHLMNVNSVTRRWK
;
A
#
# COMPACT_ATOMS: atom_id res chain seq x y z
N MET A 1 5.60 -32.41 8.32
CA MET A 1 5.99 -31.22 7.54
C MET A 1 5.89 -30.04 8.47
N THR A 2 6.99 -29.40 8.80
CA THR A 2 7.00 -28.18 9.62
C THR A 2 6.36 -27.05 8.79
N GLU A 3 5.19 -26.58 9.20
CA GLU A 3 4.58 -25.39 8.60
C GLU A 3 5.55 -24.21 8.77
N ASN A 4 5.99 -23.66 7.64
CA ASN A 4 6.85 -22.50 7.65
C ASN A 4 5.99 -21.27 7.97
N ILE A 5 5.93 -20.89 9.25
CA ILE A 5 5.17 -19.74 9.76
C ILE A 5 5.54 -18.40 9.12
N HIS A 6 6.66 -18.32 8.39
CA HIS A 6 7.11 -17.13 7.65
C HIS A 6 6.77 -17.17 6.16
N LYS A 7 6.09 -18.22 5.68
CA LYS A 7 5.66 -18.33 4.27
C LYS A 7 4.62 -17.28 3.93
N HIS A 8 3.76 -16.95 4.89
CA HIS A 8 2.75 -15.90 4.75
C HIS A 8 3.15 -14.72 5.64
N ARG A 9 3.49 -13.60 4.99
CA ARG A 9 3.93 -12.40 5.69
C ARG A 9 3.24 -11.14 5.18
N ILE A 10 2.97 -10.22 6.08
CA ILE A 10 2.33 -8.95 5.77
C ILE A 10 3.34 -7.82 5.91
N LEU A 11 3.38 -6.94 4.92
CA LEU A 11 4.12 -5.69 4.99
C LEU A 11 3.17 -4.58 5.44
N ILE A 12 3.52 -3.84 6.49
CA ILE A 12 2.77 -2.68 6.95
C ILE A 12 3.61 -1.44 6.65
N LEU A 13 3.12 -0.56 5.77
CA LEU A 13 3.74 0.73 5.47
C LEU A 13 3.14 1.81 6.35
N ASP A 14 3.99 2.45 7.14
CA ASP A 14 3.61 3.46 8.12
C ASP A 14 3.65 4.88 7.55
N PHE A 15 2.50 5.54 7.50
CA PHE A 15 2.33 6.95 7.14
C PHE A 15 2.30 7.88 8.37
N GLY A 16 2.73 7.39 9.55
CA GLY A 16 2.87 8.18 10.77
C GLY A 16 1.67 8.10 11.72
N SER A 17 0.79 7.11 11.57
CA SER A 17 -0.33 6.94 12.50
C SER A 17 0.13 6.46 13.88
N GLN A 18 -0.42 7.09 14.91
CA GLN A 18 -0.33 6.63 16.31
C GLN A 18 -0.85 5.19 16.51
N TYR A 19 -1.65 4.67 15.58
CA TYR A 19 -2.24 3.33 15.66
C TYR A 19 -1.53 2.26 14.82
N THR A 20 -0.47 2.58 14.07
CA THR A 20 0.21 1.60 13.20
C THR A 20 0.72 0.38 13.99
N GLN A 21 1.25 0.61 15.20
CA GLN A 21 1.69 -0.47 16.08
C GLN A 21 0.53 -1.37 16.55
N LEU A 22 -0.68 -0.83 16.71
CA LEU A 22 -1.87 -1.64 17.04
C LEU A 22 -2.26 -2.53 15.86
N VAL A 23 -2.17 -2.04 14.62
CA VAL A 23 -2.40 -2.87 13.44
C VAL A 23 -1.40 -4.04 13.39
N ALA A 24 -0.11 -3.76 13.58
CA ALA A 24 0.92 -4.80 13.64
C ALA A 24 0.66 -5.82 14.75
N ARG A 25 0.24 -5.35 15.94
CA ARG A 25 -0.14 -6.23 17.04
C ARG A 25 -1.33 -7.12 16.68
N ARG A 26 -2.37 -6.59 16.04
CA ARG A 26 -3.54 -7.38 15.61
C ARG A 26 -3.17 -8.43 14.57
N VAL A 27 -2.29 -8.11 13.61
CA VAL A 27 -1.80 -9.09 12.63
C VAL A 27 -1.03 -10.24 13.32
N ARG A 28 -0.19 -9.91 14.30
CA ARG A 28 0.55 -10.92 15.08
C ARG A 28 -0.36 -11.76 15.98
N GLU A 29 -1.39 -11.16 16.58
CA GLU A 29 -2.42 -11.88 17.35
C GLU A 29 -3.22 -12.87 16.50
N LEU A 30 -3.33 -12.63 15.18
CA LEU A 30 -3.90 -13.57 14.21
C LEU A 30 -2.90 -14.68 13.78
N GLY A 31 -1.69 -14.71 14.33
CA GLY A 31 -0.68 -15.72 14.04
C GLY A 31 0.10 -15.51 12.74
N VAL A 32 0.02 -14.32 12.14
CA VAL A 32 0.70 -13.99 10.88
C VAL A 32 1.94 -13.14 11.14
N TYR A 33 3.06 -13.49 10.51
CA TYR A 33 4.28 -12.69 10.57
C TYR A 33 4.10 -11.35 9.85
N CYS A 34 4.55 -10.25 10.45
CA CYS A 34 4.51 -8.94 9.80
C CYS A 34 5.70 -8.06 10.18
N GLU A 35 6.12 -7.26 9.20
CA GLU A 35 7.08 -6.17 9.38
C GLU A 35 6.39 -4.81 9.21
N LEU A 36 6.87 -3.83 9.96
CA LEU A 36 6.40 -2.45 9.94
C LEU A 36 7.54 -1.58 9.45
N TRP A 37 7.38 -0.99 8.28
CA TRP A 37 8.36 -0.12 7.63
C TRP A 37 7.79 1.29 7.48
N ALA A 38 8.67 2.28 7.30
CA ALA A 38 8.24 3.59 6.84
C ALA A 38 7.63 3.49 5.43
N TRP A 39 6.77 4.44 5.06
CA TRP A 39 6.15 4.47 3.73
C TRP A 39 7.16 4.67 2.58
N ASP A 40 8.27 5.37 2.85
CA ASP A 40 9.33 5.67 1.88
C ASP A 40 10.30 4.49 1.73
N VAL A 41 9.82 3.44 1.08
CA VAL A 41 10.60 2.22 0.79
C VAL A 41 10.71 1.98 -0.70
N THR A 42 11.82 1.39 -1.12
CA THR A 42 12.07 1.11 -2.54
C THR A 42 11.36 -0.16 -3.00
N GLU A 43 11.07 -0.24 -4.29
CA GLU A 43 10.55 -1.45 -4.94
C GLU A 43 11.43 -2.68 -4.65
N ALA A 44 12.76 -2.53 -4.70
CA ALA A 44 13.69 -3.63 -4.45
C ALA A 44 13.50 -4.24 -3.05
N GLN A 45 13.32 -3.40 -2.03
CA GLN A 45 13.06 -3.85 -0.66
C GLN A 45 11.73 -4.60 -0.56
N ILE A 46 10.67 -4.11 -1.20
CA ILE A 46 9.36 -4.78 -1.19
C ILE A 46 9.44 -6.14 -1.92
N ARG A 47 10.15 -6.21 -3.04
CA ARG A 47 10.37 -7.47 -3.79
C ARG A 47 11.17 -8.49 -2.98
N GLU A 48 12.23 -8.04 -2.32
CA GLU A 48 13.06 -8.88 -1.47
C GLU A 48 12.26 -9.42 -0.27
N PHE A 49 11.43 -8.56 0.32
CA PHE A 49 10.54 -8.98 1.40
C PHE A 49 9.50 -9.99 0.93
N ASN A 50 9.02 -9.88 -0.31
CA ASN A 50 8.02 -10.76 -0.94
C ASN A 50 6.74 -10.93 -0.08
N PRO A 51 6.00 -9.83 0.18
CA PRO A 51 4.82 -9.88 1.03
C PRO A 51 3.69 -10.70 0.41
N SER A 52 2.90 -11.39 1.24
CA SER A 52 1.63 -12.01 0.83
C SER A 52 0.47 -11.02 0.81
N GLY A 53 0.65 -9.84 1.39
CA GLY A 53 -0.30 -8.74 1.42
C GLY A 53 0.34 -7.49 2.03
N ILE A 54 -0.20 -6.33 1.68
CA ILE A 54 0.33 -5.02 2.08
C ILE A 54 -0.76 -4.23 2.79
N ILE A 55 -0.43 -3.63 3.94
CA ILE A 55 -1.31 -2.72 4.67
C ILE A 55 -0.71 -1.32 4.61
N LEU A 56 -1.50 -0.35 4.15
CA LEU A 56 -1.17 1.07 4.19
C LEU A 56 -1.81 1.67 5.44
N SER A 57 -0.98 2.12 6.38
CA SER A 57 -1.47 2.67 7.65
C SER A 57 -2.14 4.04 7.48
N GLY A 58 -2.72 4.54 8.57
CA GLY A 58 -3.17 5.92 8.63
C GLY A 58 -1.98 6.88 8.76
N GLY A 59 -2.27 8.17 8.70
CA GLY A 59 -1.32 9.24 8.99
C GLY A 59 -2.07 10.44 9.56
N PRO A 60 -1.38 11.35 10.28
CA PRO A 60 -1.96 12.60 10.75
C PRO A 60 -2.16 13.59 9.60
N GLU A 61 -1.51 13.36 8.46
CA GLU A 61 -1.50 14.27 7.31
C GLU A 61 -2.79 14.20 6.49
N SER A 62 -3.06 15.25 5.70
CA SER A 62 -4.11 15.25 4.68
C SER A 62 -3.50 14.93 3.32
N THR A 63 -4.09 14.01 2.55
CA THR A 63 -3.56 13.60 1.24
C THR A 63 -3.65 14.69 0.15
N THR A 64 -4.28 15.82 0.44
CA THR A 64 -4.55 16.92 -0.49
C THR A 64 -3.31 17.78 -0.79
N GLU A 65 -2.24 17.66 -0.01
CA GLU A 65 -1.01 18.42 -0.23
C GLU A 65 -0.12 17.78 -1.29
N GLU A 66 0.57 18.61 -2.07
CA GLU A 66 1.38 18.18 -3.22
C GLU A 66 2.58 17.30 -2.80
N ASN A 67 3.13 17.54 -1.61
CA ASN A 67 4.24 16.78 -1.02
C ASN A 67 3.80 15.76 0.04
N SER A 68 2.50 15.43 0.09
CA SER A 68 2.01 14.47 1.07
C SER A 68 2.56 13.05 0.78
N PRO A 69 2.85 12.25 1.83
CA PRO A 69 3.32 10.88 1.72
C PRO A 69 2.56 10.03 0.71
N ARG A 70 3.29 9.30 -0.14
CA ARG A 70 2.72 8.43 -1.19
C ARG A 70 3.22 7.01 -1.05
N ALA A 71 2.36 6.04 -1.30
CA ALA A 71 2.83 4.66 -1.39
C ALA A 71 3.71 4.51 -2.65
N PRO A 72 4.80 3.72 -2.58
CA PRO A 72 5.55 3.34 -3.78
C PRO A 72 4.61 2.71 -4.81
N GLU A 73 4.74 3.09 -6.09
CA GLU A 73 3.82 2.64 -7.14
C GLU A 73 3.76 1.11 -7.24
N TYR A 74 4.91 0.46 -7.05
CA TYR A 74 5.03 -1.00 -7.01
C TYR A 74 4.09 -1.68 -6.00
N VAL A 75 3.68 -1.01 -4.92
CA VAL A 75 2.70 -1.55 -3.97
C VAL A 75 1.41 -1.98 -4.67
N PHE A 76 0.95 -1.19 -5.65
CA PHE A 76 -0.29 -1.45 -6.38
C PHE A 76 -0.10 -2.45 -7.54
N GLU A 77 1.14 -2.69 -7.94
CA GLU A 77 1.52 -3.59 -9.04
C GLU A 77 2.02 -4.96 -8.55
N ALA A 78 2.32 -5.10 -7.25
CA ALA A 78 2.90 -6.29 -6.65
C ALA A 78 2.06 -7.58 -6.79
N GLY A 79 0.81 -7.48 -7.27
CA GLY A 79 -0.07 -8.62 -7.52
C GLY A 79 -0.60 -9.28 -6.25
N VAL A 80 -0.52 -8.59 -5.11
CA VAL A 80 -0.98 -9.05 -3.80
C VAL A 80 -2.06 -8.12 -3.24
N PRO A 81 -2.93 -8.59 -2.33
CA PRO A 81 -3.95 -7.74 -1.73
C PRO A 81 -3.34 -6.54 -1.00
N VAL A 82 -3.91 -5.35 -1.24
CA VAL A 82 -3.54 -4.11 -0.55
C VAL A 82 -4.73 -3.60 0.25
N PHE A 83 -4.52 -3.33 1.54
CA PHE A 83 -5.56 -2.81 2.44
C PHE A 83 -5.16 -1.44 2.99
N GLY A 84 -5.95 -0.40 2.70
CA GLY A 84 -5.72 0.96 3.16
C GLY A 84 -6.55 1.32 4.39
N VAL A 85 -5.90 1.87 5.43
CA VAL A 85 -6.56 2.35 6.64
C VAL A 85 -6.51 3.88 6.69
N CYS A 86 -7.67 4.54 6.71
CA CYS A 86 -7.79 6.01 6.78
C CYS A 86 -6.93 6.70 5.68
N TYR A 87 -5.83 7.36 6.04
CA TYR A 87 -4.89 7.96 5.09
C TYR A 87 -4.42 7.00 4.00
N GLY A 88 -4.10 5.75 4.34
CA GLY A 88 -3.70 4.74 3.35
C GLY A 88 -4.79 4.46 2.31
N MET A 89 -6.07 4.56 2.69
CA MET A 89 -7.20 4.45 1.75
C MET A 89 -7.30 5.68 0.83
N GLN A 90 -7.13 6.88 1.39
CA GLN A 90 -7.16 8.12 0.61
C GLN A 90 -6.01 8.16 -0.41
N THR A 91 -4.81 7.77 0.00
CA THR A 91 -3.61 7.66 -0.84
C THR A 91 -3.82 6.66 -1.97
N MET A 92 -4.36 5.49 -1.66
CA MET A 92 -4.74 4.48 -2.66
C MET A 92 -5.75 5.03 -3.68
N ALA A 93 -6.82 5.69 -3.22
CA ALA A 93 -7.82 6.26 -4.11
C ALA A 93 -7.25 7.32 -5.06
N MET A 94 -6.38 8.20 -4.54
CA MET A 94 -5.75 9.25 -5.34
C MET A 94 -4.78 8.70 -6.37
N GLN A 95 -3.88 7.80 -5.99
CA GLN A 95 -2.86 7.25 -6.89
C GLN A 95 -3.50 6.38 -7.98
N LEU A 96 -4.44 5.49 -7.63
CA LEU A 96 -5.14 4.67 -8.62
C LEU A 96 -5.99 5.52 -9.59
N ALA A 97 -6.67 6.55 -9.09
CA ALA A 97 -7.41 7.47 -9.96
C ALA A 97 -6.48 8.23 -10.92
N ALA A 98 -5.29 8.64 -10.46
CA ALA A 98 -4.30 9.29 -11.31
C ALA A 98 -3.77 8.34 -12.40
N MET A 99 -3.46 7.09 -12.06
CA MET A 99 -3.03 6.07 -13.03
C MET A 99 -4.10 5.83 -14.10
N LEU A 100 -5.38 5.71 -13.71
CA LEU A 100 -6.49 5.55 -14.66
C LEU A 100 -6.65 6.76 -15.59
N LYS A 101 -6.55 7.99 -15.06
CA LYS A 101 -6.60 9.20 -15.88
C LYS A 101 -5.45 9.25 -16.88
N HIS A 102 -4.25 8.86 -16.48
CA HIS A 102 -3.10 8.78 -17.38
C HIS A 102 -3.37 7.78 -18.52
N LEU A 103 -3.84 6.57 -18.19
CA LEU A 103 -4.20 5.55 -19.18
C LEU A 103 -5.29 6.03 -20.16
N MET A 104 -6.30 6.76 -19.70
CA MET A 104 -7.34 7.33 -20.58
C MET A 104 -6.81 8.44 -21.49
N ASN A 105 -5.82 9.22 -21.03
CA ASN A 105 -5.24 10.30 -21.83
C ASN A 105 -4.28 9.75 -22.91
N VAL A 106 -3.53 8.70 -22.58
CA VAL A 106 -2.68 7.95 -23.53
C VAL A 106 -3.55 7.22 -24.58
N ASN A 107 -4.74 6.74 -24.19
CA ASN A 107 -5.70 6.09 -25.09
C ASN A 107 -6.68 7.05 -25.77
N SER A 108 -6.29 8.29 -26.06
CA SER A 108 -7.11 9.26 -26.78
C SER A 108 -7.28 8.94 -28.29
N VAL A 109 -7.81 7.74 -28.57
CA VAL A 109 -8.87 7.49 -29.55
C VAL A 109 -10.22 7.91 -28.91
N THR A 110 -10.29 9.11 -28.32
CA THR A 110 -11.49 9.64 -27.65
C THR A 110 -12.30 10.56 -28.57
N ARG A 111 -12.45 10.19 -29.85
CA ARG A 111 -13.45 10.79 -30.77
C ARG A 111 -14.60 9.83 -31.04
N ARG A 112 -15.37 9.42 -30.04
CA ARG A 112 -16.68 8.79 -30.32
C ARG A 112 -17.69 8.78 -29.18
N TRP A 113 -17.74 9.85 -28.39
CA TRP A 113 -18.91 10.13 -27.56
C TRP A 113 -19.16 11.64 -27.56
N LYS A 114 -19.59 12.13 -28.72
CA LYS A 114 -20.38 13.35 -28.90
C LYS A 114 -21.69 12.94 -29.55
#